data_AF-A0A7V3VS32-F1
#
_entry.id   AF-A0A7V3VS32-F1
#
_cell.length_a   1.000
_cell.length_b   1.000
_cell.length_c   1.000
_cell.angle_alpha   90.00
_cell.angle_beta   90.00
_cell.angle_gamma   90.00
#
_symmetry.space_group_name_H-M   'P 1'
#
loop_
_entity.id
_entity.type
_entity.pdbx_description
1 polymer ?
#
loop_
_entity_poly.entity_id
_entity_poly.type
_entity_poly.pdbx_seq_one_letter_code
_entity_poly.pdbx_strand_id
1 'polypeptide(L)'
;MKLESNKKIDVEEILKDLQNYRPRRKGWTWRKLLKDGKMDGYEYKQISEPLKNSIPLPAAHYFDDIDPQPDLVITSEIASGRFEDDIRRMRMAAWHGADHIMVIRTLGQSHIDGLMEGTPEGIGGIPITRKQLRATRKALDVIEDEVGRPINLHSYVSGVAGPEIAVLFAEEGVNGAHQDPQYNVLYRGINPVRSFVDAAVAKKLMAWSGMLQIDGAHNANASARVSWKVMPELLVQHGINCLYSVKAGMKKENIALSTVPPTAAPTPTMRINLPYAVAIRELFKGYRFRAQMNTKYIESDLFDATRMHMIDVFISRLTGADLQSTITPDEGRNVPWHINSIRGVETAKHALIALDGINEYVKIDKQKINDKVRELKMRAILMLEEIIKVGGYFEAVEEGFFVDNGYYPERMGDGIKRKKDGEIAAGTVVPRDKEYMAPVCEHFGYNNLPEGIEKPCDLIDGCTLCKPEKIKYIDELDESDNVSLRVKQNSSDAQSGSMKPETEWLNDGTIQMDMT
;
A
#
# COMPACT_ATOMS: atom_id res chain seq x y z
N MET A 1 -15.26 20.83 -10.65
CA MET A 1 -15.49 19.90 -11.78
C MET A 1 -16.46 18.82 -11.32
N LYS A 2 -17.46 18.47 -12.14
CA LYS A 2 -18.37 17.34 -11.92
C LYS A 2 -18.17 16.37 -13.08
N LEU A 3 -18.01 15.09 -12.80
CA LEU A 3 -17.91 14.06 -13.84
C LEU A 3 -19.30 13.70 -14.38
N GLU A 4 -19.35 13.45 -15.67
CA GLU A 4 -20.48 12.83 -16.36
C GLU A 4 -20.03 11.44 -16.84
N SER A 5 -20.84 10.42 -16.61
CA SER A 5 -20.47 9.02 -16.89
C SER A 5 -20.18 8.75 -18.36
N ASN A 6 -20.85 9.48 -19.26
CA ASN A 6 -20.66 9.39 -20.72
C ASN A 6 -19.55 10.31 -21.26
N LYS A 7 -18.84 11.05 -20.42
CA LYS A 7 -17.70 11.89 -20.82
C LYS A 7 -16.39 11.35 -20.24
N LYS A 8 -15.31 11.42 -21.03
CA LYS A 8 -13.97 11.09 -20.55
C LYS A 8 -13.57 12.06 -19.42
N ILE A 9 -12.71 11.60 -18.52
CA ILE A 9 -12.10 12.48 -17.52
C ILE A 9 -11.15 13.44 -18.24
N ASP A 10 -11.32 14.74 -18.02
CA ASP A 10 -10.49 15.78 -18.61
C ASP A 10 -9.26 16.00 -17.74
N VAL A 11 -8.14 15.42 -18.16
CA VAL A 11 -6.87 15.50 -17.43
C VAL A 11 -6.28 16.90 -17.48
N GLU A 12 -6.43 17.64 -18.58
CA GLU A 12 -5.97 19.03 -18.68
C GLU A 12 -6.69 19.92 -17.66
N GLU A 13 -7.99 19.72 -17.47
CA GLU A 13 -8.77 20.44 -16.44
C GLU A 13 -8.36 20.04 -15.00
N ILE A 14 -7.99 18.77 -14.77
CA ILE A 14 -7.42 18.35 -13.49
C ILE A 14 -6.09 19.06 -13.22
N LEU A 15 -5.23 19.24 -14.22
CA LEU A 15 -3.92 19.87 -14.07
C LEU A 15 -3.98 21.38 -13.83
N LYS A 16 -5.11 22.04 -14.10
CA LYS A 16 -5.26 23.48 -13.82
C LYS A 16 -5.32 23.78 -12.32
N ASP A 17 -4.67 24.87 -11.93
CA ASP A 17 -4.75 25.50 -10.62
C ASP A 17 -4.37 24.58 -9.42
N LEU A 18 -3.44 23.64 -9.65
CA LEU A 18 -2.98 22.72 -8.60
C LEU A 18 -2.32 23.43 -7.41
N GLN A 19 -1.75 24.63 -7.59
CA GLN A 19 -1.21 25.44 -6.49
C GLN A 19 -2.26 25.80 -5.42
N ASN A 20 -3.52 25.96 -5.83
CA ASN A 20 -4.64 26.34 -4.96
C ASN A 20 -5.48 25.15 -4.52
N TYR A 21 -5.29 23.97 -5.11
CA TYR A 21 -5.94 22.75 -4.67
C TYR A 21 -5.62 22.45 -3.20
N ARG A 22 -6.63 22.02 -2.46
CA ARG A 22 -6.51 21.47 -1.11
C ARG A 22 -7.37 20.21 -1.02
N PRO A 23 -6.90 19.16 -0.32
CA PRO A 23 -7.65 17.92 -0.19
C PRO A 23 -8.96 18.14 0.54
N ARG A 24 -10.06 17.56 0.03
CA ARG A 24 -11.38 17.67 0.66
C ARG A 24 -11.50 16.88 1.97
N ARG A 25 -10.62 15.89 2.16
CA ARG A 25 -10.58 15.02 3.34
C ARG A 25 -9.17 14.55 3.64
N LYS A 26 -8.95 14.14 4.88
CA LYS A 26 -7.73 13.48 5.37
C LYS A 26 -8.09 12.20 6.10
N GLY A 27 -7.11 11.34 6.30
CA GLY A 27 -7.26 10.07 7.00
C GLY A 27 -7.85 8.95 6.15
N TRP A 28 -7.80 7.75 6.71
CA TRP A 28 -8.27 6.52 6.09
C TRP A 28 -9.79 6.32 6.25
N THR A 29 -10.44 5.77 5.23
CA THR A 29 -11.86 5.40 5.26
C THR A 29 -12.04 3.91 5.03
N TRP A 30 -12.67 3.22 5.99
CA TRP A 30 -13.12 1.84 5.87
C TRP A 30 -14.49 1.77 5.18
N ARG A 31 -14.79 0.63 4.52
CA ARG A 31 -16.14 0.35 4.03
C ARG A 31 -17.13 0.26 5.19
N LYS A 32 -18.35 0.73 4.95
CA LYS A 32 -19.47 0.59 5.89
C LYS A 32 -20.24 -0.67 5.55
N LEU A 33 -20.36 -1.58 6.51
CA LEU A 33 -21.14 -2.80 6.36
C LEU A 33 -22.62 -2.47 6.13
N LEU A 34 -23.24 -3.09 5.14
CA LEU A 34 -24.68 -2.97 4.91
C LEU A 34 -25.39 -3.96 5.84
N LYS A 35 -26.08 -3.44 6.86
CA LYS A 35 -26.94 -4.25 7.74
C LYS A 35 -28.14 -4.73 6.94
N ASP A 36 -28.49 -6.01 7.11
CA ASP A 36 -29.59 -6.66 6.38
C ASP A 36 -29.42 -6.52 4.85
N GLY A 37 -28.23 -6.84 4.35
CA GLY A 37 -27.85 -6.67 2.95
C GLY A 37 -28.78 -7.45 2.03
N LYS A 38 -29.72 -6.76 1.39
CA LYS A 38 -30.63 -7.34 0.40
C LYS A 38 -30.49 -6.61 -0.93
N MET A 39 -30.29 -7.37 -2.00
CA MET A 39 -30.27 -6.84 -3.37
C MET A 39 -31.03 -7.82 -4.24
N ASP A 40 -32.04 -7.32 -4.96
CA ASP A 40 -32.90 -8.12 -5.84
C ASP A 40 -33.39 -9.45 -5.23
N GLY A 41 -33.88 -9.39 -3.99
CA GLY A 41 -34.39 -10.58 -3.29
C GLY A 41 -33.33 -11.53 -2.72
N TYR A 42 -32.05 -11.37 -3.07
CA TYR A 42 -30.93 -12.11 -2.48
C TYR A 42 -30.50 -11.49 -1.15
N GLU A 43 -30.20 -12.34 -0.16
CA GLU A 43 -29.67 -11.93 1.14
C GLU A 43 -28.16 -12.16 1.20
N TYR A 44 -27.44 -11.14 1.68
CA TYR A 44 -25.99 -11.10 1.82
C TYR A 44 -25.60 -10.75 3.26
N LYS A 45 -24.52 -11.36 3.74
CA LYS A 45 -24.07 -11.25 5.14
C LYS A 45 -22.80 -10.43 5.32
N GLN A 46 -21.98 -10.33 4.27
CA GLN A 46 -20.63 -9.76 4.28
C GLN A 46 -20.44 -8.77 3.14
N ILE A 47 -21.45 -7.92 2.92
CA ILE A 47 -21.41 -6.84 1.93
C ILE A 47 -21.42 -5.46 2.59
N SER A 48 -20.89 -4.48 1.86
CA SER A 48 -20.87 -3.07 2.23
C SER A 48 -21.96 -2.28 1.53
N GLU A 49 -22.11 -1.00 1.91
CA GLU A 49 -22.97 -0.06 1.20
C GLU A 49 -22.65 -0.08 -0.32
N PRO A 50 -23.69 -0.12 -1.18
CA PRO A 50 -23.50 -0.17 -2.62
C PRO A 50 -22.85 1.10 -3.16
N LEU A 51 -22.22 0.97 -4.33
CA LEU A 51 -21.81 2.12 -5.11
C LEU A 51 -23.02 2.80 -5.74
N LYS A 52 -22.91 4.12 -5.94
CA LYS A 52 -23.90 4.90 -6.70
C LYS A 52 -23.83 4.62 -8.20
N ASN A 53 -22.61 4.50 -8.71
CA ASN A 53 -22.33 4.17 -10.11
C ASN A 53 -21.22 3.13 -10.12
N SER A 54 -21.43 2.04 -10.84
CA SER A 54 -20.47 0.95 -10.95
C SER A 54 -20.71 0.10 -12.19
N ILE A 55 -19.76 -0.80 -12.47
CA ILE A 55 -19.90 -1.85 -13.47
C ILE A 55 -20.01 -3.18 -12.73
N PRO A 56 -21.15 -3.87 -12.79
CA PRO A 56 -21.33 -5.16 -12.15
C PRO A 56 -20.46 -6.23 -12.82
N LEU A 57 -20.33 -7.38 -12.17
CA LEU A 57 -19.68 -8.54 -12.78
C LEU A 57 -20.42 -8.96 -14.04
N PRO A 58 -19.75 -9.53 -15.06
CA PRO A 58 -20.41 -9.87 -16.33
C PRO A 58 -21.65 -10.76 -16.17
N ALA A 59 -21.67 -11.69 -15.21
CA ALA A 59 -22.80 -12.58 -14.97
C ALA A 59 -24.00 -11.89 -14.29
N ALA A 60 -23.88 -10.65 -13.84
CA ALA A 60 -24.95 -9.92 -13.15
C ALA A 60 -26.17 -9.65 -14.04
N HIS A 61 -26.03 -9.65 -15.37
CA HIS A 61 -27.17 -9.50 -16.29
C HIS A 61 -28.19 -10.66 -16.18
N TYR A 62 -27.83 -11.77 -15.54
CA TYR A 62 -28.76 -12.85 -15.18
C TYR A 62 -29.52 -12.59 -13.87
N PHE A 63 -29.17 -11.54 -13.14
CA PHE A 63 -29.60 -11.21 -11.78
C PHE A 63 -29.91 -9.70 -11.65
N ASP A 64 -30.64 -9.15 -12.61
CA ASP A 64 -31.06 -7.73 -12.66
C ASP A 64 -29.91 -6.71 -12.46
N ASP A 65 -28.72 -7.06 -12.97
CA ASP A 65 -27.51 -6.24 -12.94
C ASP A 65 -27.07 -5.79 -11.53
N ILE A 66 -27.36 -6.59 -10.49
CA ILE A 66 -26.89 -6.29 -9.12
C ILE A 66 -25.36 -6.24 -9.02
N ASP A 67 -24.84 -5.31 -8.21
CA ASP A 67 -23.40 -5.16 -7.94
C ASP A 67 -23.08 -5.13 -6.43
N PRO A 68 -23.30 -6.25 -5.72
CA PRO A 68 -22.97 -6.33 -4.30
C PRO A 68 -21.47 -6.05 -4.08
N GLN A 69 -21.18 -5.14 -3.17
CA GLN A 69 -19.81 -4.75 -2.83
C GLN A 69 -19.34 -5.54 -1.60
N PRO A 70 -18.18 -6.23 -1.60
CA PRO A 70 -17.74 -6.94 -0.40
C PRO A 70 -17.47 -5.97 0.77
N ASP A 71 -17.53 -6.47 2.00
CA ASP A 71 -17.22 -5.71 3.23
C ASP A 71 -15.77 -5.20 3.34
N LEU A 72 -14.83 -5.80 2.58
CA LEU A 72 -13.41 -5.44 2.60
C LEU A 72 -13.09 -4.28 1.66
N VAL A 73 -12.19 -3.38 2.08
CA VAL A 73 -11.57 -2.41 1.16
C VAL A 73 -10.76 -3.18 0.09
N ILE A 74 -10.91 -2.80 -1.18
CA ILE A 74 -10.26 -3.46 -2.32
C ILE A 74 -9.21 -2.54 -2.91
N THR A 75 -7.98 -3.06 -3.01
CA THR A 75 -6.84 -2.29 -3.54
C THR A 75 -6.58 -2.60 -4.99
N SER A 76 -6.34 -1.58 -5.80
CA SER A 76 -5.71 -1.70 -7.12
C SER A 76 -4.37 -0.93 -7.14
N GLU A 77 -3.31 -1.57 -7.63
CA GLU A 77 -2.00 -0.97 -7.80
C GLU A 77 -1.91 -0.35 -9.21
N ILE A 78 -1.70 0.97 -9.29
CA ILE A 78 -1.70 1.72 -10.56
C ILE A 78 -0.54 2.72 -10.52
N ALA A 79 0.50 2.45 -11.30
CA ALA A 79 1.71 3.26 -11.38
C ALA A 79 2.53 2.96 -12.65
N SER A 80 2.12 3.50 -13.80
CA SER A 80 2.74 3.21 -15.11
C SER A 80 4.03 3.98 -15.40
N GLY A 81 4.37 4.98 -14.58
CA GLY A 81 5.39 5.99 -14.90
C GLY A 81 4.80 7.33 -15.38
N ARG A 82 3.53 7.34 -15.83
CA ARG A 82 2.79 8.53 -16.26
C ARG A 82 1.49 8.68 -15.49
N PHE A 83 1.50 9.54 -14.46
CA PHE A 83 0.35 9.68 -13.56
C PHE A 83 -0.89 10.25 -14.27
N GLU A 84 -0.68 11.04 -15.32
CA GLU A 84 -1.73 11.63 -16.16
C GLU A 84 -2.56 10.57 -16.90
N ASP A 85 -1.94 9.46 -17.29
CA ASP A 85 -2.60 8.31 -17.90
C ASP A 85 -3.23 7.42 -16.82
N ASP A 86 -2.52 7.23 -15.71
CA ASP A 86 -2.99 6.43 -14.57
C ASP A 86 -4.31 6.96 -13.98
N ILE A 87 -4.54 8.28 -13.97
CA ILE A 87 -5.80 8.89 -13.54
C ILE A 87 -7.00 8.28 -14.28
N ARG A 88 -6.87 7.98 -15.59
CA ARG A 88 -7.94 7.37 -16.39
C ARG A 88 -8.22 5.94 -15.89
N ARG A 89 -7.16 5.19 -15.61
CA ARG A 89 -7.25 3.83 -15.06
C ARG A 89 -7.82 3.80 -13.65
N MET A 90 -7.50 4.79 -12.81
CA MET A 90 -8.07 4.92 -11.46
C MET A 90 -9.60 5.06 -11.50
N ARG A 91 -10.14 5.83 -12.46
CA ARG A 91 -11.59 5.91 -12.67
C ARG A 91 -12.17 4.55 -13.07
N MET A 92 -11.53 3.83 -14.00
CA MET A 92 -11.97 2.47 -14.38
C MET A 92 -12.00 1.54 -13.16
N ALA A 93 -10.91 1.48 -12.38
CA ALA A 93 -10.82 0.62 -11.20
C ALA A 93 -11.89 0.97 -10.14
N ALA A 94 -12.17 2.25 -9.94
CA ALA A 94 -13.19 2.71 -9.02
C ALA A 94 -14.60 2.22 -9.40
N TRP A 95 -14.96 2.31 -10.68
CA TRP A 95 -16.24 1.81 -11.19
C TRP A 95 -16.39 0.29 -11.03
N HIS A 96 -15.29 -0.46 -11.07
CA HIS A 96 -15.31 -1.92 -10.81
C HIS A 96 -15.27 -2.29 -9.33
N GLY A 97 -15.13 -1.31 -8.43
CA GLY A 97 -15.24 -1.49 -6.99
C GLY A 97 -13.96 -1.26 -6.19
N ALA A 98 -12.86 -0.81 -6.80
CA ALA A 98 -11.66 -0.44 -6.04
C ALA A 98 -11.89 0.87 -5.26
N ASP A 99 -11.64 0.85 -3.95
CA ASP A 99 -11.75 2.01 -3.05
C ASP A 99 -10.45 2.27 -2.28
N HIS A 100 -9.37 1.66 -2.75
CA HIS A 100 -8.00 1.92 -2.36
C HIS A 100 -7.10 1.87 -3.61
N ILE A 101 -6.47 3.00 -3.91
CA ILE A 101 -5.57 3.17 -5.06
C ILE A 101 -4.16 3.33 -4.54
N MET A 102 -3.32 2.36 -4.88
CA MET A 102 -1.93 2.31 -4.45
C MET A 102 -1.01 2.69 -5.60
N VAL A 103 -0.20 3.73 -5.37
CA VAL A 103 0.74 4.25 -6.36
C VAL A 103 2.15 3.88 -5.96
N ILE A 104 2.71 2.88 -6.66
CA ILE A 104 4.12 2.50 -6.58
C ILE A 104 4.97 3.66 -7.06
N ARG A 105 6.09 3.88 -6.37
CA ARG A 105 7.03 4.95 -6.67
C ARG A 105 7.96 4.58 -7.81
N THR A 106 8.48 5.58 -8.52
CA THR A 106 9.56 5.38 -9.48
C THR A 106 10.73 4.63 -8.84
N LEU A 107 11.37 3.77 -9.62
CA LEU A 107 12.44 2.90 -9.14
C LEU A 107 13.52 3.71 -8.41
N GLY A 108 13.85 3.26 -7.19
CA GLY A 108 14.95 3.85 -6.43
C GLY A 108 14.61 5.16 -5.71
N GLN A 109 13.36 5.65 -5.74
CA GLN A 109 12.99 6.89 -5.02
C GLN A 109 13.31 6.85 -3.51
N SER A 110 13.44 5.65 -2.92
CA SER A 110 13.93 5.48 -1.54
C SER A 110 15.35 6.01 -1.28
N HIS A 111 16.15 6.25 -2.32
CA HIS A 111 17.53 6.72 -2.25
C HIS A 111 17.67 8.23 -2.50
N ILE A 112 16.56 8.93 -2.80
CA ILE A 112 16.57 10.37 -3.01
C ILE A 112 16.45 11.04 -1.64
N ASP A 113 17.50 11.75 -1.23
CA ASP A 113 17.61 12.42 0.08
C ASP A 113 16.94 13.79 0.06
N GLY A 114 15.63 13.78 -0.19
CA GLY A 114 14.76 14.95 -0.21
C GLY A 114 13.49 14.70 -1.02
N LEU A 115 12.65 15.74 -1.12
CA LEU A 115 11.52 15.72 -2.04
C LEU A 115 11.98 15.94 -3.47
N MET A 116 11.36 15.22 -4.40
CA MET A 116 11.35 15.58 -5.81
C MET A 116 10.20 16.55 -6.08
N GLU A 117 10.33 17.36 -7.12
CA GLU A 117 9.31 18.31 -7.56
C GLU A 117 9.01 18.13 -9.05
N GLY A 118 7.90 18.72 -9.50
CA GLY A 118 7.49 18.61 -10.91
C GLY A 118 6.85 17.27 -11.25
N THR A 119 6.89 16.93 -12.53
CA THR A 119 6.25 15.73 -13.08
C THR A 119 7.14 14.97 -14.08
N PRO A 120 8.38 14.62 -13.70
CA PRO A 120 9.22 13.80 -14.57
C PRO A 120 8.56 12.45 -14.87
N GLU A 121 8.92 11.83 -15.97
CA GLU A 121 8.49 10.46 -16.30
C GLU A 121 9.14 9.46 -15.34
N GLY A 122 8.35 8.51 -14.85
CA GLY A 122 8.82 7.45 -13.97
C GLY A 122 9.19 6.16 -14.70
N ILE A 123 10.02 5.35 -14.05
CA ILE A 123 10.37 4.02 -14.52
C ILE A 123 9.94 3.00 -13.46
N GLY A 124 9.07 2.08 -13.85
CA GLY A 124 8.53 1.05 -12.94
C GLY A 124 7.63 1.60 -11.81
N GLY A 125 7.24 2.87 -11.90
CA GLY A 125 6.36 3.54 -10.93
C GLY A 125 6.38 5.06 -11.10
N ILE A 126 5.59 5.77 -10.30
CA ILE A 126 5.40 7.23 -10.42
C ILE A 126 6.41 8.00 -9.56
N PRO A 127 7.09 9.05 -10.07
CA PRO A 127 7.86 9.96 -9.24
C PRO A 127 6.91 10.74 -8.33
N ILE A 128 6.97 10.46 -7.02
CA ILE A 128 6.06 11.08 -6.07
C ILE A 128 6.53 12.49 -5.76
N THR A 129 5.73 13.47 -6.15
CA THR A 129 5.97 14.91 -5.95
C THR A 129 4.69 15.59 -5.46
N ARG A 130 4.78 16.84 -5.01
CA ARG A 130 3.58 17.60 -4.60
C ARG A 130 2.60 17.81 -5.75
N LYS A 131 3.09 18.22 -6.92
CA LYS A 131 2.25 18.44 -8.12
C LYS A 131 1.51 17.17 -8.52
N GLN A 132 2.24 16.05 -8.61
CA GLN A 132 1.66 14.75 -8.94
C GLN A 132 0.58 14.33 -7.93
N LEU A 133 0.90 14.40 -6.62
CA LEU A 133 -0.06 14.02 -5.58
C LEU A 133 -1.33 14.87 -5.61
N ARG A 134 -1.20 16.20 -5.79
CA ARG A 134 -2.36 17.09 -5.91
C ARG A 134 -3.22 16.75 -7.11
N ALA A 135 -2.63 16.48 -8.26
CA ALA A 135 -3.38 16.10 -9.46
C ALA A 135 -4.14 14.79 -9.25
N THR A 136 -3.46 13.76 -8.73
CA THR A 136 -4.07 12.46 -8.45
C THR A 136 -5.16 12.56 -7.38
N ARG A 137 -4.92 13.29 -6.28
CA ARG A 137 -5.92 13.47 -5.20
C ARG A 137 -7.12 14.29 -5.67
N LYS A 138 -6.91 15.35 -6.45
CA LYS A 138 -7.99 16.14 -7.09
C LYS A 138 -8.84 15.30 -8.05
N ALA A 139 -8.21 14.43 -8.84
CA ALA A 139 -8.93 13.48 -9.70
C ALA A 139 -9.73 12.47 -8.88
N LEU A 140 -9.12 11.86 -7.86
CA LEU A 140 -9.81 10.90 -7.00
C LEU A 140 -10.98 11.53 -6.24
N ASP A 141 -10.91 12.82 -5.86
CA ASP A 141 -12.02 13.54 -5.23
C ASP A 141 -13.26 13.63 -6.13
N VAL A 142 -13.09 13.78 -7.44
CA VAL A 142 -14.23 13.82 -8.38
C VAL A 142 -14.69 12.42 -8.80
N ILE A 143 -13.78 11.44 -8.80
CA ILE A 143 -14.11 10.03 -9.06
C ILE A 143 -14.89 9.44 -7.88
N GLU A 144 -14.51 9.75 -6.63
CA GLU A 144 -15.22 9.26 -5.45
C GLU A 144 -16.64 9.84 -5.31
N ASP A 145 -16.85 11.09 -5.75
CA ASP A 145 -18.19 11.68 -5.88
C ASP A 145 -19.04 10.95 -6.94
N GLU A 146 -18.40 10.51 -8.02
CA GLU A 146 -19.06 9.81 -9.12
C GLU A 146 -19.54 8.42 -8.68
N VAL A 147 -18.65 7.59 -8.11
CA VAL A 147 -19.00 6.24 -7.64
C VAL A 147 -19.75 6.28 -6.31
N GLY A 148 -19.76 7.41 -5.61
CA GLY A 148 -20.51 7.63 -4.37
C GLY A 148 -19.87 7.01 -3.11
N ARG A 149 -18.57 6.69 -3.15
CA ARG A 149 -17.82 6.10 -2.04
C ARG A 149 -16.39 6.68 -1.99
N PRO A 150 -15.89 7.12 -0.81
CA PRO A 150 -14.52 7.63 -0.67
C PRO A 150 -13.45 6.64 -1.17
N ILE A 151 -12.44 7.14 -1.89
CA ILE A 151 -11.34 6.32 -2.43
C ILE A 151 -10.02 6.65 -1.74
N ASN A 152 -9.42 5.71 -1.03
CA ASN A 152 -8.15 5.92 -0.33
C ASN A 152 -6.99 6.02 -1.32
N LEU A 153 -6.27 7.15 -1.34
CA LEU A 153 -4.98 7.29 -2.04
C LEU A 153 -3.86 6.79 -1.13
N HIS A 154 -2.98 5.95 -1.68
CA HIS A 154 -1.89 5.34 -0.94
C HIS A 154 -0.58 5.35 -1.72
N SER A 155 0.53 5.60 -1.04
CA SER A 155 1.88 5.44 -1.62
C SER A 155 2.90 5.03 -0.54
N TYR A 156 4.18 5.41 -0.65
CA TYR A 156 5.28 4.86 0.15
C TYR A 156 6.13 5.96 0.79
N VAL A 157 6.27 5.89 2.12
CA VAL A 157 7.09 6.78 2.95
C VAL A 157 8.51 6.20 3.16
N SER A 158 8.75 4.95 2.77
CA SER A 158 10.06 4.30 2.88
C SER A 158 11.21 5.07 2.21
N GLY A 159 12.44 4.95 2.69
CA GLY A 159 13.62 5.62 2.13
C GLY A 159 14.31 6.57 3.10
N VAL A 160 15.33 7.27 2.60
CA VAL A 160 16.11 8.25 3.37
C VAL A 160 15.33 9.55 3.64
N ALA A 161 14.38 9.93 2.78
CA ALA A 161 13.54 11.12 2.95
C ALA A 161 12.17 10.82 3.58
N GLY A 162 12.12 9.85 4.50
CA GLY A 162 10.86 9.40 5.09
C GLY A 162 10.07 10.51 5.80
N PRO A 163 10.69 11.33 6.66
CA PRO A 163 10.02 12.45 7.32
C PRO A 163 9.47 13.48 6.33
N GLU A 164 10.22 13.84 5.30
CA GLU A 164 9.83 14.80 4.27
C GLU A 164 8.62 14.31 3.48
N ILE A 165 8.64 13.05 3.03
CA ILE A 165 7.51 12.44 2.32
C ILE A 165 6.28 12.34 3.24
N ALA A 166 6.47 12.05 4.54
CA ALA A 166 5.37 12.01 5.49
C ALA A 166 4.73 13.39 5.71
N VAL A 167 5.53 14.47 5.75
CA VAL A 167 5.00 15.86 5.78
C VAL A 167 4.20 16.13 4.52
N LEU A 168 4.77 15.84 3.34
CA LEU A 168 4.10 16.01 2.05
C LEU A 168 2.75 15.28 2.01
N PHE A 169 2.72 14.02 2.44
CA PHE A 169 1.51 13.19 2.45
C PHE A 169 0.45 13.74 3.42
N ALA A 170 0.87 14.19 4.60
CA ALA A 170 -0.02 14.74 5.62
C ALA A 170 -0.65 16.08 5.18
N GLU A 171 0.10 16.89 4.45
CA GLU A 171 -0.36 18.14 3.86
C GLU A 171 -1.35 17.90 2.72
N GLU A 172 -1.02 16.99 1.81
CA GLU A 172 -1.74 16.75 0.56
C GLU A 172 -2.86 15.70 0.65
N GLY A 173 -3.16 15.19 1.85
CA GLY A 173 -4.33 14.35 2.10
C GLY A 173 -4.22 12.93 1.55
N VAL A 174 -3.01 12.38 1.52
CA VAL A 174 -2.81 10.94 1.26
C VAL A 174 -3.42 10.14 2.43
N ASN A 175 -4.14 9.06 2.13
CA ASN A 175 -5.00 8.36 3.10
C ASN A 175 -4.33 7.17 3.76
N GLY A 176 -3.32 6.59 3.11
CA GLY A 176 -2.51 5.50 3.64
C GLY A 176 -1.09 5.52 3.09
N ALA A 177 -0.15 4.90 3.80
CA ALA A 177 1.21 4.75 3.29
C ALA A 177 1.91 3.49 3.77
N HIS A 178 2.81 2.98 2.94
CA HIS A 178 3.80 2.00 3.38
C HIS A 178 4.88 2.69 4.21
N GLN A 179 5.11 2.20 5.43
CA GLN A 179 6.20 2.67 6.28
C GLN A 179 6.65 1.55 7.23
N ASP A 180 7.88 1.08 7.01
CA ASP A 180 8.54 0.11 7.86
C ASP A 180 10.06 0.41 7.89
N PRO A 181 10.65 0.75 9.05
CA PRO A 181 12.09 0.99 9.13
C PRO A 181 12.92 -0.24 8.77
N GLN A 182 12.37 -1.45 8.89
CA GLN A 182 13.06 -2.69 8.55
C GLN A 182 13.20 -2.83 7.03
N TYR A 183 12.24 -2.32 6.25
CA TYR A 183 12.32 -2.33 4.80
C TYR A 183 13.56 -1.57 4.29
N ASN A 184 13.77 -0.38 4.85
CA ASN A 184 14.90 0.48 4.52
C ASN A 184 16.23 -0.23 4.76
N VAL A 185 16.33 -0.94 5.89
CA VAL A 185 17.56 -1.63 6.31
C VAL A 185 17.80 -2.87 5.47
N LEU A 186 16.85 -3.80 5.45
CA LEU A 186 17.05 -5.13 4.88
C LEU A 186 17.15 -5.08 3.35
N TYR A 187 16.24 -4.36 2.69
CA TYR A 187 16.06 -4.42 1.24
C TYR A 187 16.60 -3.21 0.48
N ARG A 188 16.93 -2.11 1.17
CA ARG A 188 17.49 -0.90 0.54
C ARG A 188 18.89 -0.53 1.03
N GLY A 189 19.45 -1.21 2.03
CA GLY A 189 20.80 -0.88 2.52
C GLY A 189 20.87 0.58 2.99
N ILE A 190 19.84 1.05 3.69
CA ILE A 190 19.86 2.31 4.41
C ILE A 190 20.35 2.03 5.83
N ASN A 191 21.15 2.95 6.38
CA ASN A 191 21.73 2.81 7.71
C ASN A 191 20.66 2.48 8.79
N PRO A 192 20.87 1.44 9.61
CA PRO A 192 19.90 1.02 10.63
C PRO A 192 19.50 2.11 11.61
N VAL A 193 20.45 2.91 12.09
CA VAL A 193 20.18 3.96 13.07
C VAL A 193 19.38 5.09 12.42
N ARG A 194 19.80 5.59 11.25
CA ARG A 194 19.08 6.60 10.47
C ARG A 194 17.64 6.17 10.20
N SER A 195 17.45 4.94 9.71
CA SER A 195 16.13 4.42 9.36
C SER A 195 15.14 4.46 10.54
N PHE A 196 15.57 4.00 11.72
CA PHE A 196 14.71 3.98 12.89
C PHE A 196 14.51 5.38 13.50
N VAL A 197 15.47 6.28 13.42
CA VAL A 197 15.28 7.68 13.86
C VAL A 197 14.23 8.39 13.01
N ASP A 198 14.35 8.27 11.69
CA ASP A 198 13.43 8.88 10.73
C ASP A 198 12.02 8.29 10.82
N ALA A 199 11.91 6.99 10.99
CA ALA A 199 10.64 6.30 11.11
C ALA A 199 9.81 6.82 12.29
N ALA A 200 10.45 7.24 13.39
CA ALA A 200 9.76 7.80 14.53
C ALA A 200 9.00 9.09 14.16
N VAL A 201 9.66 9.98 13.43
CA VAL A 201 9.08 11.25 12.95
C VAL A 201 8.02 10.98 11.89
N ALA A 202 8.33 10.13 10.90
CA ALA A 202 7.40 9.79 9.83
C ALA A 202 6.10 9.18 10.37
N LYS A 203 6.18 8.21 11.30
CA LYS A 203 5.00 7.58 11.92
C LYS A 203 4.21 8.54 12.80
N LYS A 204 4.87 9.51 13.46
CA LYS A 204 4.20 10.55 14.23
C LYS A 204 3.33 11.44 13.33
N LEU A 205 3.86 11.84 12.16
CA LEU A 205 3.11 12.59 11.14
C LEU A 205 1.96 11.77 10.55
N MET A 206 2.20 10.48 10.23
CA MET A 206 1.16 9.57 9.74
C MET A 206 0.05 9.34 10.78
N ALA A 207 0.40 9.28 12.07
CA ALA A 207 -0.56 9.18 13.16
C ALA A 207 -1.49 10.41 13.20
N TRP A 208 -0.90 11.61 13.11
CA TRP A 208 -1.66 12.87 13.12
C TRP A 208 -2.60 13.00 11.92
N SER A 209 -2.15 12.61 10.73
CA SER A 209 -2.97 12.67 9.52
C SER A 209 -4.04 11.57 9.44
N GLY A 210 -4.05 10.63 10.39
CA GLY A 210 -5.01 9.52 10.43
C GLY A 210 -4.80 8.51 9.32
N MET A 211 -3.57 8.39 8.79
CA MET A 211 -3.25 7.45 7.72
C MET A 211 -3.29 6.00 8.19
N LEU A 212 -3.71 5.10 7.29
CA LEU A 212 -3.44 3.68 7.45
C LEU A 212 -1.97 3.39 7.10
N GLN A 213 -1.22 2.82 8.03
CA GLN A 213 0.10 2.26 7.74
C GLN A 213 -0.03 0.84 7.21
N ILE A 214 0.70 0.53 6.14
CA ILE A 214 1.00 -0.85 5.73
C ILE A 214 2.49 -1.13 5.97
N ASP A 215 2.83 -2.29 6.52
CA ASP A 215 4.21 -2.69 6.79
C ASP A 215 4.92 -3.36 5.61
N GLY A 216 6.22 -3.66 5.79
CA GLY A 216 7.11 -4.13 4.72
C GLY A 216 7.27 -5.65 4.63
N ALA A 217 6.56 -6.45 5.44
CA ALA A 217 6.88 -7.88 5.61
C ALA A 217 6.76 -8.72 4.34
N HIS A 218 5.92 -8.32 3.38
CA HIS A 218 5.79 -8.98 2.07
C HIS A 218 7.12 -9.05 1.29
N ASN A 219 8.08 -8.16 1.58
CA ASN A 219 9.41 -8.23 0.98
C ASN A 219 10.20 -9.48 1.41
N ALA A 220 9.95 -10.00 2.62
CA ALA A 220 10.56 -11.24 3.09
C ALA A 220 10.03 -12.45 2.30
N ASN A 221 8.74 -12.46 1.93
CA ASN A 221 8.21 -13.47 1.01
C ASN A 221 9.00 -13.43 -0.31
N ALA A 222 9.13 -12.24 -0.92
CA ALA A 222 9.81 -12.06 -2.19
C ALA A 222 11.28 -12.52 -2.14
N SER A 223 12.02 -12.20 -1.07
CA SER A 223 13.44 -12.54 -0.94
C SER A 223 13.72 -13.98 -0.52
N ALA A 224 12.79 -14.67 0.14
CA ALA A 224 13.00 -16.04 0.60
C ALA A 224 13.17 -17.01 -0.58
N ARG A 225 14.19 -17.87 -0.57
CA ARG A 225 14.32 -18.95 -1.58
C ARG A 225 13.18 -19.96 -1.46
N VAL A 226 12.81 -20.29 -0.24
CA VAL A 226 11.74 -21.23 0.09
C VAL A 226 10.74 -20.53 1.00
N SER A 227 9.72 -19.92 0.40
CA SER A 227 8.76 -19.01 1.06
C SER A 227 8.12 -19.55 2.34
N TRP A 228 7.77 -20.83 2.42
CA TRP A 228 7.14 -21.37 3.63
C TRP A 228 8.07 -21.42 4.85
N LYS A 229 9.39 -21.38 4.65
CA LYS A 229 10.37 -21.32 5.75
C LYS A 229 10.44 -19.93 6.39
N VAL A 230 10.01 -18.87 5.71
CA VAL A 230 10.14 -17.46 6.17
C VAL A 230 9.09 -17.06 7.22
N MET A 231 8.11 -17.92 7.50
CA MET A 231 6.98 -17.60 8.39
C MET A 231 7.39 -17.12 9.79
N PRO A 232 8.40 -17.68 10.49
CA PRO A 232 8.84 -17.13 11.77
C PRO A 232 9.38 -15.71 11.64
N GLU A 233 10.18 -15.43 10.61
CA GLU A 233 10.72 -14.09 10.35
C GLU A 233 9.60 -13.09 10.04
N LEU A 234 8.59 -13.49 9.24
CA LEU A 234 7.42 -12.64 8.97
C LEU A 234 6.73 -12.19 10.27
N LEU A 235 6.48 -13.13 11.19
CA LEU A 235 5.86 -12.81 12.48
C LEU A 235 6.72 -11.86 13.32
N VAL A 236 8.05 -12.00 13.27
CA VAL A 236 8.98 -11.09 13.97
C VAL A 236 8.98 -9.70 13.34
N GLN A 237 9.08 -9.59 12.02
CA GLN A 237 9.06 -8.30 11.32
C GLN A 237 7.75 -7.55 11.57
N HIS A 238 6.60 -8.25 11.50
CA HIS A 238 5.30 -7.71 11.88
C HIS A 238 5.30 -7.22 13.34
N GLY A 239 5.81 -8.06 14.26
CA GLY A 239 5.94 -7.76 15.69
C GLY A 239 6.65 -6.45 15.99
N ILE A 240 7.85 -6.31 15.44
CA ILE A 240 8.71 -5.16 15.63
C ILE A 240 8.03 -3.89 15.11
N ASN A 241 7.57 -3.89 13.85
CA ASN A 241 6.95 -2.69 13.28
C ASN A 241 5.63 -2.32 13.96
N CYS A 242 4.79 -3.30 14.32
CA CYS A 242 3.54 -3.05 15.03
C CYS A 242 3.77 -2.35 16.37
N LEU A 243 4.68 -2.88 17.20
CA LEU A 243 4.96 -2.30 18.51
C LEU A 243 5.63 -0.94 18.37
N TYR A 244 6.60 -0.81 17.44
CA TYR A 244 7.28 0.45 17.17
C TYR A 244 6.29 1.54 16.75
N SER A 245 5.34 1.22 15.87
CA SER A 245 4.33 2.16 15.38
C SER A 245 3.38 2.63 16.48
N VAL A 246 2.95 1.71 17.36
CA VAL A 246 2.17 2.08 18.55
C VAL A 246 2.95 3.03 19.46
N LYS A 247 4.24 2.75 19.68
CA LYS A 247 5.11 3.59 20.52
C LYS A 247 5.40 4.96 19.90
N ALA A 248 5.38 5.06 18.56
CA ALA A 248 5.46 6.34 17.83
C ALA A 248 4.14 7.13 17.83
N GLY A 249 3.04 6.55 18.35
CA GLY A 249 1.75 7.23 18.53
C GLY A 249 0.65 6.81 17.56
N MET A 250 0.88 5.82 16.70
CA MET A 250 -0.17 5.29 15.83
C MET A 250 -1.16 4.41 16.61
N LYS A 251 -2.45 4.52 16.27
CA LYS A 251 -3.49 3.62 16.81
C LYS A 251 -3.42 2.26 16.13
N LYS A 252 -3.67 1.18 16.88
CA LYS A 252 -3.69 -0.20 16.33
C LYS A 252 -4.64 -0.36 15.14
N GLU A 253 -5.77 0.34 15.17
CA GLU A 253 -6.77 0.33 14.08
C GLU A 253 -6.26 0.93 12.75
N ASN A 254 -5.14 1.65 12.78
CA ASN A 254 -4.46 2.25 11.63
C ASN A 254 -3.09 1.59 11.34
N ILE A 255 -2.83 0.40 11.89
CA ILE A 255 -1.62 -0.37 11.61
C ILE A 255 -2.05 -1.69 10.96
N ALA A 256 -1.75 -1.83 9.66
CA ALA A 256 -2.07 -3.00 8.87
C ALA A 256 -0.84 -3.86 8.56
N LEU A 257 -0.95 -5.14 8.90
CA LEU A 257 0.05 -6.16 8.57
C LEU A 257 -0.10 -6.58 7.11
N SER A 258 0.95 -6.42 6.29
CA SER A 258 0.95 -6.85 4.90
C SER A 258 1.26 -8.34 4.79
N THR A 259 0.22 -9.17 4.87
CA THR A 259 0.35 -10.63 4.87
C THR A 259 0.03 -11.22 3.49
N VAL A 260 1.03 -11.86 2.87
CA VAL A 260 0.89 -12.66 1.65
C VAL A 260 0.87 -14.14 2.03
N PRO A 261 -0.08 -14.96 1.53
CA PRO A 261 -0.01 -16.41 1.66
C PRO A 261 1.35 -16.93 1.11
N PRO A 262 2.19 -17.59 1.93
CA PRO A 262 3.58 -17.83 1.53
C PRO A 262 3.76 -18.68 0.28
N THR A 263 2.95 -19.71 0.06
CA THR A 263 3.10 -20.63 -1.09
C THR A 263 1.94 -20.55 -2.08
N ALA A 264 2.14 -21.14 -3.27
CA ALA A 264 1.14 -21.38 -4.30
C ALA A 264 1.18 -22.85 -4.79
N ALA A 265 0.18 -23.28 -5.56
CA ALA A 265 0.19 -24.62 -6.17
C ALA A 265 1.40 -24.72 -7.14
N PRO A 266 2.03 -25.91 -7.34
CA PRO A 266 1.60 -27.26 -6.95
C PRO A 266 1.97 -27.67 -5.52
N THR A 267 2.45 -26.76 -4.66
CA THR A 267 2.59 -27.08 -3.23
C THR A 267 1.23 -27.35 -2.58
N PRO A 268 1.14 -28.06 -1.43
CA PRO A 268 -0.11 -28.20 -0.70
C PRO A 268 -0.48 -26.88 0.01
N THR A 269 -0.82 -25.87 -0.78
CA THR A 269 -0.95 -24.45 -0.43
C THR A 269 -1.80 -24.22 0.81
N MET A 270 -3.04 -24.73 0.84
CA MET A 270 -3.93 -24.53 1.98
C MET A 270 -3.39 -25.18 3.26
N ARG A 271 -2.75 -26.35 3.17
CA ARG A 271 -2.18 -27.05 4.32
C ARG A 271 -1.01 -26.27 4.94
N ILE A 272 -0.27 -25.53 4.12
CA ILE A 272 0.88 -24.73 4.54
C ILE A 272 0.44 -23.33 5.01
N ASN A 273 -0.37 -22.64 4.21
CA ASN A 273 -0.71 -21.23 4.43
C ASN A 273 -1.77 -21.05 5.53
N LEU A 274 -2.72 -21.98 5.70
CA LEU A 274 -3.81 -21.83 6.66
C LEU A 274 -3.34 -21.74 8.13
N PRO A 275 -2.45 -22.63 8.63
CA PRO A 275 -1.92 -22.48 9.98
C PRO A 275 -1.19 -21.15 10.20
N TYR A 276 -0.45 -20.64 9.21
CA TYR A 276 0.19 -19.33 9.29
C TYR A 276 -0.84 -18.20 9.35
N ALA A 277 -1.84 -18.23 8.47
CA ALA A 277 -2.91 -17.23 8.42
C ALA A 277 -3.71 -17.16 9.72
N VAL A 278 -3.92 -18.30 10.40
CA VAL A 278 -4.52 -18.35 11.74
C VAL A 278 -3.54 -17.83 12.80
N ALA A 279 -2.27 -18.25 12.78
CA ALA A 279 -1.28 -17.86 13.77
C ALA A 279 -1.06 -16.34 13.82
N ILE A 280 -0.91 -15.69 12.65
CA ILE A 280 -0.73 -14.24 12.57
C ILE A 280 -1.95 -13.50 13.13
N ARG A 281 -3.17 -13.94 12.82
CA ARG A 281 -4.40 -13.28 13.32
C ARG A 281 -4.63 -13.47 14.80
N GLU A 282 -4.23 -14.61 15.35
CA GLU A 282 -4.27 -14.84 16.80
C GLU A 282 -3.22 -14.01 17.55
N LEU A 283 -2.00 -13.88 17.01
CA LEU A 283 -0.93 -13.08 17.63
C LEU A 283 -1.22 -11.58 17.58
N PHE A 284 -1.73 -11.10 16.45
CA PHE A 284 -1.88 -9.67 16.17
C PHE A 284 -3.34 -9.20 16.33
N LYS A 285 -4.07 -9.80 17.27
CA LYS A 285 -5.45 -9.38 17.57
C LYS A 285 -5.52 -7.89 17.91
N GLY A 286 -6.43 -7.18 17.25
CA GLY A 286 -6.66 -5.74 17.42
C GLY A 286 -5.86 -4.85 16.47
N TYR A 287 -4.97 -5.42 15.65
CA TYR A 287 -4.39 -4.77 14.48
C TYR A 287 -5.24 -5.06 13.23
N ARG A 288 -4.90 -4.43 12.11
CA ARG A 288 -5.54 -4.66 10.81
C ARG A 288 -4.74 -5.65 9.97
N PHE A 289 -5.41 -6.35 9.07
CA PHE A 289 -4.79 -7.28 8.13
C PHE A 289 -5.01 -6.82 6.71
N ARG A 290 -3.92 -6.44 6.05
CA ARG A 290 -3.86 -6.28 4.61
C ARG A 290 -3.49 -7.62 4.00
N ALA A 291 -4.49 -8.34 3.50
CA ALA A 291 -4.25 -9.52 2.70
C ALA A 291 -3.80 -9.09 1.30
N GLN A 292 -2.73 -9.69 0.80
CA GLN A 292 -2.21 -9.45 -0.54
C GLN A 292 -2.11 -10.77 -1.30
N MET A 293 -2.43 -10.73 -2.59
CA MET A 293 -2.32 -11.87 -3.49
C MET A 293 -0.85 -12.22 -3.76
N ASN A 294 -0.58 -13.48 -4.12
CA ASN A 294 0.77 -13.94 -4.39
C ASN A 294 1.34 -13.35 -5.70
N THR A 295 2.59 -12.88 -5.62
CA THR A 295 3.41 -12.40 -6.75
C THR A 295 4.68 -13.23 -6.96
N LYS A 296 5.04 -14.08 -6.00
CA LYS A 296 6.33 -14.79 -6.00
C LYS A 296 6.32 -16.00 -6.94
N TYR A 297 5.22 -16.72 -6.94
CA TYR A 297 5.02 -17.96 -7.69
C TYR A 297 4.00 -17.77 -8.80
N ILE A 298 3.93 -16.55 -9.34
CA ILE A 298 3.16 -16.21 -10.53
C ILE A 298 4.04 -16.40 -11.76
N GLU A 299 3.44 -16.84 -12.86
CA GLU A 299 4.08 -16.97 -14.17
C GLU A 299 3.33 -16.11 -15.19
N SER A 300 3.66 -16.26 -16.48
CA SER A 300 3.05 -15.47 -17.56
C SER A 300 1.62 -15.87 -17.96
N ASP A 301 1.05 -16.94 -17.39
CA ASP A 301 -0.32 -17.37 -17.63
C ASP A 301 -1.31 -16.63 -16.71
N LEU A 302 -2.07 -15.71 -17.31
CA LEU A 302 -3.10 -14.91 -16.62
C LEU A 302 -4.20 -15.76 -15.99
N PHE A 303 -4.56 -16.90 -16.59
CA PHE A 303 -5.58 -17.79 -16.05
C PHE A 303 -5.06 -18.51 -14.82
N ASP A 304 -3.82 -18.96 -14.84
CA ASP A 304 -3.19 -19.60 -13.69
C ASP A 304 -3.04 -18.63 -12.52
N ALA A 305 -2.54 -17.42 -12.80
CA ALA A 305 -2.48 -16.33 -11.82
C ALA A 305 -3.85 -16.06 -11.16
N THR A 306 -4.90 -15.93 -11.97
CA THR A 306 -6.26 -15.69 -11.49
C THR A 306 -6.76 -16.85 -10.59
N ARG A 307 -6.52 -18.11 -10.98
CA ARG A 307 -6.90 -19.29 -10.16
C ARG A 307 -6.16 -19.30 -8.83
N MET A 308 -4.87 -19.01 -8.84
CA MET A 308 -4.06 -18.87 -7.62
C MET A 308 -4.63 -17.77 -6.72
N HIS A 309 -4.92 -16.59 -7.26
CA HIS A 309 -5.46 -15.46 -6.52
C HIS A 309 -6.83 -15.73 -5.88
N MET A 310 -7.69 -16.53 -6.53
CA MET A 310 -8.95 -17.01 -5.92
C MET A 310 -8.70 -17.82 -4.63
N ILE A 311 -7.64 -18.64 -4.60
CA ILE A 311 -7.26 -19.41 -3.40
C ILE A 311 -6.72 -18.48 -2.31
N ASP A 312 -5.96 -17.45 -2.66
CA ASP A 312 -5.49 -16.45 -1.70
C ASP A 312 -6.66 -15.72 -1.04
N VAL A 313 -7.65 -15.30 -1.82
CA VAL A 313 -8.85 -14.63 -1.30
C VAL A 313 -9.71 -15.59 -0.47
N PHE A 314 -9.74 -16.88 -0.82
CA PHE A 314 -10.39 -17.90 0.00
C PHE A 314 -9.77 -18.00 1.41
N ILE A 315 -8.44 -17.94 1.52
CA ILE A 315 -7.75 -17.88 2.82
C ILE A 315 -8.18 -16.62 3.59
N SER A 316 -8.27 -15.46 2.92
CA SER A 316 -8.74 -14.22 3.53
C SER A 316 -10.16 -14.36 4.08
N ARG A 317 -11.08 -15.01 3.37
CA ARG A 317 -12.46 -15.22 3.86
C ARG A 317 -12.56 -16.19 5.03
N LEU A 318 -11.79 -17.27 5.01
CA LEU A 318 -11.80 -18.25 6.10
C LEU A 318 -11.18 -17.72 7.40
N THR A 319 -10.24 -16.79 7.30
CA THR A 319 -9.46 -16.32 8.46
C THR A 319 -9.77 -14.88 8.87
N GLY A 320 -10.31 -14.07 7.97
CA GLY A 320 -10.62 -12.64 8.13
C GLY A 320 -9.59 -11.73 7.47
N ALA A 321 -10.00 -10.58 6.96
CA ALA A 321 -9.10 -9.51 6.52
C ALA A 321 -9.81 -8.17 6.73
N ASP A 322 -9.08 -7.06 6.71
CA ASP A 322 -9.67 -5.71 6.77
C ASP A 322 -9.60 -5.02 5.40
N LEU A 323 -8.55 -5.32 4.63
CA LEU A 323 -8.45 -4.98 3.22
C LEU A 323 -7.85 -6.14 2.42
N GLN A 324 -8.33 -6.29 1.19
CA GLN A 324 -7.81 -7.24 0.21
C GLN A 324 -7.16 -6.46 -0.92
N SER A 325 -5.84 -6.52 -0.99
CA SER A 325 -5.12 -6.03 -2.15
C SER A 325 -5.09 -7.06 -3.26
N THR A 326 -5.11 -6.57 -4.50
CA THR A 326 -5.11 -7.40 -5.69
C THR A 326 -3.79 -7.27 -6.43
N ILE A 327 -3.37 -8.35 -7.05
CA ILE A 327 -2.30 -8.35 -8.04
C ILE A 327 -2.95 -8.50 -9.41
N THR A 328 -2.43 -7.79 -10.41
CA THR A 328 -2.92 -7.95 -11.77
C THR A 328 -2.42 -9.30 -12.31
N PRO A 329 -3.26 -10.09 -12.99
CA PRO A 329 -2.86 -11.44 -13.42
C PRO A 329 -1.74 -11.45 -14.46
N ASP A 330 -1.36 -10.29 -15.00
CA ASP A 330 -0.26 -10.09 -15.94
C ASP A 330 1.05 -9.62 -15.30
N GLU A 331 1.13 -9.51 -13.97
CA GLU A 331 2.33 -9.03 -13.24
C GLU A 331 3.58 -9.87 -13.55
N GLY A 332 3.44 -11.19 -13.71
CA GLY A 332 4.52 -12.09 -14.11
C GLY A 332 4.91 -12.01 -15.59
N ARG A 333 4.27 -11.14 -16.38
CA ARG A 333 4.40 -11.09 -17.84
C ARG A 333 4.80 -9.72 -18.37
N ASN A 334 4.16 -8.66 -17.92
CA ASN A 334 4.35 -7.30 -18.42
C ASN A 334 4.03 -6.27 -17.32
N VAL A 335 4.41 -5.00 -17.53
CA VAL A 335 3.92 -3.90 -16.68
C VAL A 335 2.39 -3.94 -16.68
N PRO A 336 1.70 -3.85 -15.54
CA PRO A 336 0.26 -4.06 -15.46
C PRO A 336 -0.52 -3.20 -16.46
N TRP A 337 -1.40 -3.84 -17.24
CA TRP A 337 -2.26 -3.13 -18.18
C TRP A 337 -3.58 -2.67 -17.54
N HIS A 338 -4.27 -1.73 -18.20
CA HIS A 338 -5.61 -1.25 -17.81
C HIS A 338 -6.56 -2.42 -17.51
N ILE A 339 -6.74 -3.31 -18.49
CA ILE A 339 -7.69 -4.43 -18.42
C ILE A 339 -7.37 -5.41 -17.29
N ASN A 340 -6.08 -5.63 -16.99
CA ASN A 340 -5.66 -6.59 -15.98
C ASN A 340 -5.71 -5.99 -14.57
N SER A 341 -5.56 -4.67 -14.45
CA SER A 341 -5.91 -3.95 -13.22
C SER A 341 -7.38 -4.17 -12.84
N ILE A 342 -8.26 -4.13 -13.84
CA ILE A 342 -9.69 -4.41 -13.66
C ILE A 342 -9.94 -5.88 -13.32
N ARG A 343 -9.31 -6.82 -14.04
CA ARG A 343 -9.43 -8.27 -13.74
C ARG A 343 -9.00 -8.63 -12.32
N GLY A 344 -7.97 -7.96 -11.77
CA GLY A 344 -7.56 -8.13 -10.37
C GLY A 344 -8.68 -7.74 -9.40
N VAL A 345 -9.28 -6.56 -9.60
CA VAL A 345 -10.42 -6.06 -8.81
C VAL A 345 -11.64 -6.99 -8.94
N GLU A 346 -11.97 -7.42 -10.15
CA GLU A 346 -13.07 -8.34 -10.42
C GLU A 346 -12.84 -9.71 -9.80
N THR A 347 -11.61 -10.23 -9.80
CA THR A 347 -11.26 -11.51 -9.15
C THR A 347 -11.51 -11.44 -7.66
N ALA A 348 -11.08 -10.36 -7.00
CA ALA A 348 -11.37 -10.15 -5.58
C ALA A 348 -12.88 -10.00 -5.33
N LYS A 349 -13.59 -9.21 -6.15
CA LYS A 349 -15.05 -9.04 -6.05
C LYS A 349 -15.78 -10.37 -6.21
N HIS A 350 -15.47 -11.13 -7.27
CA HIS A 350 -16.01 -12.47 -7.53
C HIS A 350 -15.82 -13.40 -6.33
N ALA A 351 -14.58 -13.58 -5.87
CA ALA A 351 -14.29 -14.49 -4.77
C ALA A 351 -15.00 -14.07 -3.48
N LEU A 352 -14.90 -12.79 -3.11
CA LEU A 352 -15.42 -12.31 -1.83
C LEU A 352 -16.95 -12.36 -1.76
N ILE A 353 -17.65 -12.12 -2.87
CA ILE A 353 -19.11 -12.22 -2.95
C ILE A 353 -19.57 -13.68 -3.04
N ALA A 354 -18.89 -14.52 -3.85
CA ALA A 354 -19.23 -15.94 -3.95
C ALA A 354 -19.04 -16.70 -2.62
N LEU A 355 -18.15 -16.20 -1.75
CA LEU A 355 -17.85 -16.76 -0.43
C LEU A 355 -18.60 -16.04 0.71
N ASP A 356 -19.62 -15.24 0.40
CA ASP A 356 -20.46 -14.57 1.39
C ASP A 356 -21.01 -15.56 2.43
N GLY A 357 -20.76 -15.30 3.71
CA GLY A 357 -21.27 -16.14 4.80
C GLY A 357 -20.62 -17.52 4.93
N ILE A 358 -19.52 -17.82 4.21
CA ILE A 358 -18.94 -19.17 4.17
C ILE A 358 -18.60 -19.76 5.55
N ASN A 359 -18.24 -18.92 6.52
CA ASN A 359 -17.85 -19.34 7.87
C ASN A 359 -19.01 -19.92 8.71
N GLU A 360 -20.25 -19.81 8.23
CA GLU A 360 -21.40 -20.51 8.83
C GLU A 360 -21.46 -21.99 8.45
N TYR A 361 -20.96 -22.32 7.24
CA TYR A 361 -21.02 -23.66 6.67
C TYR A 361 -19.68 -24.40 6.80
N VAL A 362 -18.57 -23.66 6.76
CA VAL A 362 -17.22 -24.20 6.81
C VAL A 362 -16.53 -23.71 8.07
N LYS A 363 -15.98 -24.63 8.84
CA LYS A 363 -15.17 -24.32 10.03
C LYS A 363 -13.77 -24.87 9.86
N ILE A 364 -12.78 -24.06 10.23
CA ILE A 364 -11.40 -24.52 10.35
C ILE A 364 -11.33 -25.53 11.51
N ASP A 365 -10.87 -26.74 11.21
CA ASP A 365 -10.58 -27.75 12.24
C ASP A 365 -9.35 -27.30 13.06
N LYS A 366 -9.62 -26.55 14.12
CA LYS A 366 -8.58 -26.03 15.02
C LYS A 366 -7.75 -27.15 15.64
N GLN A 367 -8.35 -28.31 15.94
CA GLN A 367 -7.60 -29.42 16.54
C GLN A 367 -6.47 -29.89 15.61
N LYS A 368 -6.73 -30.00 14.30
CA LYS A 368 -5.72 -30.44 13.33
C LYS A 368 -4.64 -29.42 13.02
N ILE A 369 -4.91 -28.12 13.19
CA ILE A 369 -3.93 -27.07 12.87
C ILE A 369 -3.22 -26.49 14.11
N ASN A 370 -3.75 -26.71 15.32
CA ASN A 370 -3.26 -26.08 16.55
C ASN A 370 -1.78 -26.37 16.82
N ASP A 371 -1.31 -27.60 16.59
CA ASP A 371 0.10 -27.94 16.79
C ASP A 371 0.99 -27.08 15.88
N LYS A 372 0.59 -26.93 14.61
CA LYS A 372 1.34 -26.11 13.65
C LYS A 372 1.25 -24.62 13.97
N VAL A 373 0.07 -24.12 14.34
CA VAL A 373 -0.13 -22.75 14.81
C VAL A 373 0.76 -22.45 16.02
N ARG A 374 0.79 -23.36 17.00
CA ARG A 374 1.62 -23.23 18.20
C ARG A 374 3.11 -23.25 17.86
N GLU A 375 3.54 -24.18 17.00
CA GLU A 375 4.92 -24.29 16.53
C GLU A 375 5.40 -22.97 15.90
N LEU A 376 4.61 -22.37 14.99
CA LEU A 376 4.95 -21.10 14.34
C LEU A 376 5.13 -19.97 15.36
N LYS A 377 4.22 -19.86 16.35
CA LYS A 377 4.33 -18.88 17.43
C LYS A 377 5.60 -19.10 18.27
N MET A 378 5.91 -20.35 18.62
CA MET A 378 7.11 -20.69 19.38
C MET A 378 8.38 -20.33 18.63
N ARG A 379 8.44 -20.59 17.32
CA ARG A 379 9.59 -20.21 16.48
C ARG A 379 9.80 -18.69 16.45
N ALA A 380 8.73 -17.92 16.30
CA ALA A 380 8.82 -16.46 16.33
C ALA A 380 9.27 -15.93 17.71
N ILE A 381 8.78 -16.53 18.80
CA ILE A 381 9.22 -16.19 20.17
C ILE A 381 10.71 -16.49 20.36
N LEU A 382 11.17 -17.68 19.95
CA LEU A 382 12.58 -18.05 20.03
C LEU A 382 13.47 -17.06 19.25
N MET A 383 13.02 -16.61 18.08
CA MET A 383 13.74 -15.61 17.28
C MET A 383 13.86 -14.27 18.02
N LEU A 384 12.78 -13.81 18.67
CA LEU A 384 12.84 -12.60 19.51
C LEU A 384 13.75 -12.78 20.73
N GLU A 385 13.71 -13.94 21.39
CA GLU A 385 14.60 -14.25 22.53
C GLU A 385 16.07 -14.20 22.11
N GLU A 386 16.38 -14.72 20.92
CA GLU A 386 17.74 -14.69 20.41
C GLU A 386 18.18 -13.29 19.98
N ILE A 387 17.30 -12.49 19.37
CA ILE A 387 17.57 -11.07 19.07
C ILE A 387 17.93 -10.32 20.35
N ILE A 388 17.21 -10.57 21.46
CA ILE A 388 17.54 -9.97 22.77
C ILE A 388 18.90 -10.47 23.26
N LYS A 389 19.17 -11.78 23.14
CA LYS A 389 20.41 -12.42 23.62
C LYS A 389 21.67 -11.87 22.95
N VAL A 390 21.62 -11.57 21.64
CA VAL A 390 22.77 -11.03 20.90
C VAL A 390 22.99 -9.53 21.10
N GLY A 391 22.09 -8.84 21.80
CA GLY A 391 22.26 -7.43 22.16
C GLY A 391 21.19 -6.49 21.59
N GLY A 392 20.26 -7.00 20.77
CA GLY A 392 19.16 -6.22 20.20
C GLY A 392 19.05 -6.33 18.70
N TYR A 393 18.17 -5.50 18.12
CA TYR A 393 17.83 -5.55 16.70
C TYR A 393 19.04 -5.26 15.79
N PHE A 394 19.86 -4.26 16.12
CA PHE A 394 20.98 -3.87 15.26
C PHE A 394 22.06 -4.96 15.23
N GLU A 395 22.38 -5.55 16.38
CA GLU A 395 23.30 -6.67 16.50
C GLU A 395 22.78 -7.89 15.73
N ALA A 396 21.49 -8.22 15.85
CA ALA A 396 20.89 -9.32 15.09
C ALA A 396 20.95 -9.10 13.56
N VAL A 397 20.75 -7.86 13.09
CA VAL A 397 20.90 -7.52 11.67
C VAL A 397 22.37 -7.62 11.23
N GLU A 398 23.33 -7.18 12.04
CA GLU A 398 24.77 -7.33 11.74
C GLU A 398 25.20 -8.80 11.66
N GLU A 399 24.63 -9.66 12.50
CA GLU A 399 24.87 -11.10 12.50
C GLU A 399 24.15 -11.85 11.36
N GLY A 400 23.23 -11.19 10.65
CA GLY A 400 22.54 -11.76 9.50
C GLY A 400 21.36 -12.65 9.87
N PHE A 401 20.60 -12.28 10.90
CA PHE A 401 19.43 -13.05 11.35
C PHE A 401 18.24 -13.01 10.38
N PHE A 402 18.15 -11.94 9.58
CA PHE A 402 17.04 -11.69 8.69
C PHE A 402 17.41 -12.05 7.25
N VAL A 403 16.40 -12.43 6.47
CA VAL A 403 16.55 -12.87 5.07
C VAL A 403 17.43 -14.13 4.95
N ASP A 404 17.51 -14.94 6.01
CA ASP A 404 18.17 -16.24 6.00
C ASP A 404 17.21 -17.31 5.44
N ASN A 405 17.73 -18.26 4.67
CA ASN A 405 16.90 -19.28 4.02
C ASN A 405 16.58 -20.51 4.90
N GLY A 406 17.04 -20.52 6.15
CA GLY A 406 16.74 -21.53 7.14
C GLY A 406 15.32 -21.43 7.70
N TYR A 407 14.74 -22.56 8.09
CA TYR A 407 13.48 -22.57 8.82
C TYR A 407 13.75 -22.35 10.31
N TYR A 408 13.84 -21.08 10.71
CA TYR A 408 14.25 -20.66 12.06
C TYR A 408 13.66 -21.57 13.16
N PRO A 409 14.48 -22.14 14.08
CA PRO A 409 15.84 -21.71 14.44
C PRO A 409 16.97 -22.29 13.57
N GLU A 410 16.67 -23.06 12.53
CA GLU A 410 17.67 -23.36 11.49
C GLU A 410 18.15 -22.05 10.87
N ARG A 411 19.48 -21.88 10.75
CA ARG A 411 20.11 -20.83 9.92
C ARG A 411 21.00 -21.47 8.87
N MET A 412 20.92 -20.99 7.64
CA MET A 412 21.83 -21.36 6.56
C MET A 412 23.11 -20.52 6.57
N GLY A 413 23.11 -19.37 7.24
CA GLY A 413 24.22 -18.43 7.29
C GLY A 413 24.29 -17.52 6.06
N ASP A 414 23.21 -17.43 5.30
CA ASP A 414 23.08 -16.65 4.07
C ASP A 414 22.17 -15.42 4.21
N GLY A 415 21.78 -15.09 5.45
CA GLY A 415 21.05 -13.87 5.77
C GLY A 415 21.79 -12.58 5.43
N ILE A 416 21.02 -11.51 5.21
CA ILE A 416 21.56 -10.18 4.88
C ILE A 416 22.14 -9.53 6.12
N LYS A 417 23.42 -9.14 6.03
CA LYS A 417 24.13 -8.42 7.09
C LYS A 417 24.19 -6.93 6.76
N ARG A 418 23.76 -6.07 7.69
CA ARG A 418 23.87 -4.60 7.56
C ARG A 418 24.59 -4.03 8.76
N LYS A 419 25.62 -3.23 8.51
CA LYS A 419 26.39 -2.60 9.59
C LYS A 419 25.67 -1.39 10.16
N LYS A 420 25.61 -1.26 11.47
CA LYS A 420 24.97 -0.12 12.14
C LYS A 420 25.72 1.20 11.94
N ASP A 421 27.01 1.13 11.67
CA ASP A 421 27.89 2.27 11.34
C ASP A 421 28.18 2.40 9.83
N GLY A 422 27.57 1.55 8.99
CA GLY A 422 27.73 1.57 7.54
C GLY A 422 26.41 1.80 6.80
N GLU A 423 26.39 1.44 5.51
CA GLU A 423 25.26 1.60 4.59
C GLU A 423 24.95 3.07 4.19
N ILE A 424 23.90 3.28 3.40
CA ILE A 424 23.53 4.60 2.88
C ILE A 424 23.11 5.51 4.03
N ALA A 425 23.60 6.75 4.01
CA ALA A 425 23.38 7.79 5.03
C ALA A 425 23.93 7.45 6.44
N ALA A 426 24.94 6.57 6.53
CA ALA A 426 25.73 6.40 7.74
C ALA A 426 26.36 7.72 8.21
N GLY A 427 26.49 7.92 9.52
CA GLY A 427 27.11 9.13 10.09
C GLY A 427 26.25 10.39 10.00
N THR A 428 25.01 10.31 9.53
CA THR A 428 24.09 11.47 9.42
C THR A 428 23.21 11.67 10.66
N VAL A 429 23.23 10.74 11.61
CA VAL A 429 22.47 10.86 12.86
C VAL A 429 23.27 11.69 13.85
N VAL A 430 22.68 12.82 14.27
CA VAL A 430 23.31 13.77 15.19
C VAL A 430 22.60 13.72 16.56
N PRO A 431 23.35 13.62 17.68
CA PRO A 431 22.78 13.76 19.01
C PRO A 431 22.10 15.12 19.17
N ARG A 432 20.92 15.14 19.80
CA ARG A 432 20.24 16.39 20.11
C ARG A 432 20.94 17.08 21.27
N ASP A 433 21.24 18.36 21.10
CA ASP A 433 21.67 19.22 22.20
C ASP A 433 20.51 19.38 23.21
N LYS A 434 20.84 19.71 24.46
CA LYS A 434 19.85 20.11 25.47
C LYS A 434 19.06 21.33 25.01
N GLU A 435 19.64 22.17 24.16
CA GLU A 435 18.96 23.34 23.58
C GLU A 435 18.21 23.02 22.28
N TYR A 436 18.24 21.78 21.78
CA TYR A 436 17.53 21.41 20.56
C TYR A 436 16.04 21.77 20.65
N MET A 437 15.56 22.51 19.65
CA MET A 437 14.16 22.89 19.53
C MET A 437 13.72 22.88 18.07
N ALA A 438 12.50 22.40 17.83
CA ALA A 438 11.83 22.44 16.54
C ALA A 438 10.43 23.07 16.72
N PRO A 439 10.17 24.27 16.16
CA PRO A 439 8.91 24.99 16.36
C PRO A 439 7.83 24.49 15.39
N VAL A 440 7.67 23.17 15.30
CA VAL A 440 6.74 22.52 14.37
C VAL A 440 5.87 21.51 15.10
N CYS A 441 4.64 21.39 14.63
CA CYS A 441 3.70 20.43 15.17
C CYS A 441 4.08 19.00 14.71
N GLU A 442 3.70 17.99 15.51
CA GLU A 442 3.95 16.55 15.24
C GLU A 442 5.41 16.12 15.11
N HIS A 443 6.31 16.85 15.76
CA HIS A 443 7.70 16.44 15.91
C HIS A 443 7.85 15.27 16.90
N PHE A 444 8.65 14.26 16.56
CA PHE A 444 9.00 13.15 17.48
C PHE A 444 10.37 13.39 18.15
N GLY A 445 10.43 13.12 19.45
CA GLY A 445 11.66 13.17 20.25
C GLY A 445 11.74 14.42 21.13
N TYR A 446 12.91 14.61 21.75
CA TYR A 446 13.16 15.75 22.64
C TYR A 446 13.02 17.09 21.89
N ASN A 447 12.31 18.03 22.51
CA ASN A 447 12.05 19.37 22.00
C ASN A 447 12.02 20.36 23.16
N ASN A 448 13.03 21.21 23.28
CA ASN A 448 13.15 22.18 24.38
C ASN A 448 12.27 23.42 24.14
N LEU A 449 10.97 23.29 24.44
CA LEU A 449 10.02 24.38 24.29
C LEU A 449 10.17 25.42 25.42
N PRO A 450 10.01 26.73 25.14
CA PRO A 450 9.94 27.75 26.17
C PRO A 450 8.80 27.51 27.16
N GLU A 451 8.96 28.00 28.39
CA GLU A 451 7.94 27.90 29.42
C GLU A 451 6.61 28.53 28.95
N GLY A 452 5.51 27.82 29.19
CA GLY A 452 4.15 28.24 28.78
C GLY A 452 3.78 27.92 27.33
N ILE A 453 4.68 27.36 26.52
CA ILE A 453 4.36 26.92 25.15
C ILE A 453 3.97 25.44 25.13
N GLU A 454 2.68 25.16 24.88
CA GLU A 454 2.18 23.79 24.73
C GLU A 454 2.26 23.29 23.29
N LYS A 455 1.93 24.15 22.32
CA LYS A 455 1.95 23.83 20.90
C LYS A 455 3.21 24.42 20.26
N PRO A 456 4.20 23.60 19.84
CA PRO A 456 5.49 24.08 19.35
C PRO A 456 5.38 25.11 18.24
N CYS A 457 4.40 24.92 17.35
CA CYS A 457 4.26 25.75 16.17
C CYS A 457 3.64 27.13 16.43
N ASP A 458 3.19 27.44 17.65
CA ASP A 458 2.75 28.79 18.01
C ASP A 458 3.91 29.80 17.99
N LEU A 459 5.15 29.35 18.22
CA LEU A 459 6.37 30.15 18.12
C LEU A 459 6.60 30.76 16.72
N ILE A 460 5.97 30.20 15.70
CA ILE A 460 6.08 30.65 14.30
C ILE A 460 4.71 30.96 13.70
N ASP A 461 3.70 31.21 14.54
CA ASP A 461 2.32 31.49 14.13
C ASP A 461 1.75 30.36 13.23
N GLY A 462 1.93 29.10 13.67
CA GLY A 462 1.49 27.87 13.01
C GLY A 462 2.45 27.36 11.92
N CYS A 463 2.72 26.06 11.89
CA CYS A 463 3.44 25.41 10.78
C CYS A 463 2.46 25.05 9.64
N THR A 464 2.96 24.48 8.54
CA THR A 464 2.17 24.11 7.35
C THR A 464 1.02 23.14 7.64
N LEU A 465 1.15 22.29 8.67
CA LEU A 465 0.08 21.39 9.12
C LEU A 465 -1.12 22.16 9.69
N CYS A 466 -0.88 23.32 10.30
CA CYS A 466 -1.92 24.20 10.85
C CYS A 466 -2.34 25.32 9.89
N LYS A 467 -1.41 25.79 9.04
CA LYS A 467 -1.59 26.89 8.10
C LYS A 467 -1.15 26.46 6.69
N PRO A 468 -2.03 25.78 5.92
CA PRO A 468 -1.72 25.26 4.58
C PRO A 468 -1.33 26.32 3.54
N GLU A 469 -1.60 27.59 3.80
CA GLU A 469 -1.14 28.74 3.01
C GLU A 469 0.38 28.94 3.07
N LYS A 470 1.06 28.37 4.10
CA LYS A 470 2.53 28.41 4.20
C LYS A 470 3.24 27.38 3.32
N ILE A 471 2.50 26.40 2.77
CA ILE A 471 3.07 25.37 1.89
C ILE A 471 3.60 26.04 0.63
N LYS A 472 4.86 25.74 0.28
CA LYS A 472 5.45 26.17 -0.99
C LYS A 472 5.12 25.13 -2.07
N TYR A 473 4.51 25.61 -3.15
CA TYR A 473 4.21 24.80 -4.32
C TYR A 473 5.25 25.13 -5.40
N ILE A 474 5.90 24.09 -5.92
CA ILE A 474 6.84 24.18 -7.04
C ILE A 474 6.17 23.44 -8.19
N ASP A 475 5.99 24.14 -9.33
CA ASP A 475 5.23 23.57 -10.44
C ASP A 475 6.07 22.57 -11.25
N GLU A 476 7.17 23.01 -11.85
CA GLU A 476 8.11 22.16 -12.56
C GLU A 476 9.54 22.64 -12.27
N LEU A 477 10.50 21.71 -12.29
CA LEU A 477 11.94 22.03 -12.27
C LEU A 477 12.63 21.70 -13.59
N ASP A 478 12.07 20.78 -14.38
CA ASP A 478 12.58 20.37 -15.68
C ASP A 478 11.60 20.78 -16.79
N GLU A 479 12.06 21.65 -17.68
CA GLU A 479 11.25 22.14 -18.81
C GLU A 479 11.12 21.11 -19.95
N SER A 480 11.95 20.06 -19.93
CA SER A 480 12.06 19.03 -20.96
C SER A 480 11.39 17.69 -20.60
N ASP A 481 11.27 17.39 -19.31
CA ASP A 481 10.56 16.21 -18.80
C ASP A 481 9.46 16.61 -17.82
N ASN A 482 8.26 16.87 -18.36
CA ASN A 482 7.09 17.22 -17.58
C ASN A 482 5.79 16.83 -18.29
N VAL A 483 4.72 16.76 -17.50
CA VAL A 483 3.38 16.39 -17.94
C VAL A 483 2.83 17.32 -19.02
N SER A 484 3.20 18.60 -19.01
CA SER A 484 2.68 19.57 -19.99
C SER A 484 3.12 19.23 -21.41
N LEU A 485 4.37 18.78 -21.58
CA LEU A 485 4.88 18.31 -22.86
C LEU A 485 4.20 17.02 -23.31
N ARG A 486 4.07 16.04 -22.40
CA ARG A 486 3.44 14.74 -22.70
C ARG A 486 1.96 14.89 -23.07
N VAL A 487 1.21 15.70 -22.32
CA VAL A 487 -0.20 16.01 -22.61
C VAL A 487 -0.34 16.76 -23.93
N LYS A 488 0.54 17.71 -24.25
CA LYS A 488 0.52 18.42 -25.54
C LYS A 488 0.72 17.47 -26.73
N GLN A 489 1.67 16.53 -26.61
CA GLN A 489 1.90 15.50 -27.61
C GLN A 489 0.67 14.62 -27.82
N ASN A 490 0.06 14.18 -26.72
CA ASN A 490 -1.19 13.42 -26.73
C ASN A 490 -2.36 14.17 -27.39
N SER A 491 -2.50 15.46 -27.11
CA SER A 491 -3.56 16.29 -27.69
C SER A 491 -3.37 16.51 -29.20
N SER A 492 -2.12 16.61 -29.70
CA SER A 492 -1.88 16.62 -31.15
C SER A 492 -2.28 15.31 -31.84
N ASP A 493 -2.02 14.17 -31.19
CA ASP A 493 -2.44 12.87 -31.71
C ASP A 493 -3.97 12.73 -31.71
N ALA A 494 -4.66 13.19 -30.67
CA ALA A 494 -6.11 13.17 -30.60
C ALA A 494 -6.79 14.06 -31.66
N GLN A 495 -6.21 15.24 -31.96
CA GLN A 495 -6.72 16.15 -33.00
C GLN A 495 -6.66 15.57 -34.41
N SER A 496 -5.78 14.60 -34.65
CA SER A 496 -5.72 13.89 -35.94
C SER A 496 -6.91 12.95 -36.20
N GLY A 497 -7.80 12.76 -35.21
CA GLY A 497 -8.94 11.84 -35.30
C GLY A 497 -8.55 10.36 -35.29
N SER A 498 -7.27 10.04 -35.09
CA SER A 498 -6.80 8.66 -35.01
C SER A 498 -7.00 8.09 -33.60
N MET A 499 -7.66 6.94 -33.51
CA MET A 499 -7.77 6.14 -32.28
C MET A 499 -6.89 4.92 -32.44
N LYS A 500 -6.01 4.67 -31.45
CA LYS A 500 -5.19 3.46 -31.40
C LYS A 500 -5.55 2.65 -30.15
N PRO A 501 -5.33 1.32 -30.17
CA PRO A 501 -5.30 0.53 -28.94
C PRO A 501 -4.28 1.10 -27.96
N GLU A 502 -4.52 0.87 -26.67
CA GLU A 502 -3.62 1.23 -25.60
C GLU A 502 -3.71 0.21 -24.47
N THR A 503 -2.62 0.04 -23.74
CA THR A 503 -2.54 -0.89 -22.61
C THR A 503 -2.18 -0.18 -21.31
N GLU A 504 -1.42 0.90 -21.37
CA GLU A 504 -1.11 1.71 -20.19
C GLU A 504 -1.03 3.22 -20.43
N TRP A 505 -0.60 3.66 -21.61
CA TRP A 505 -0.43 5.07 -21.94
C TRP A 505 -1.28 5.44 -23.15
N LEU A 506 -1.70 6.70 -23.22
CA LEU A 506 -2.61 7.13 -24.28
C LEU A 506 -2.05 6.79 -25.68
N ASN A 507 -2.82 6.04 -26.47
CA ASN A 507 -2.47 5.65 -27.84
C ASN A 507 -1.11 4.92 -28.02
N ASP A 508 -0.63 4.17 -27.01
CA ASP A 508 0.64 3.42 -27.10
C ASP A 508 0.68 2.37 -28.24
N GLY A 509 -0.48 1.98 -28.79
CA GLY A 509 -0.61 1.11 -29.95
C GLY A 509 -0.46 -0.38 -29.63
N THR A 510 -0.32 -0.74 -28.37
CA THR A 510 -0.05 -2.12 -27.94
C THR A 510 -1.30 -2.98 -28.04
N ILE A 511 -1.13 -4.20 -28.56
CA ILE A 511 -2.17 -5.23 -28.61
C ILE A 511 -1.60 -6.56 -28.10
N GLN A 512 -2.46 -7.41 -27.55
CA GLN A 512 -2.15 -8.82 -27.30
C GLN A 512 -2.73 -9.67 -28.43
N MET A 513 -1.90 -10.54 -28.99
CA MET A 513 -2.31 -11.56 -29.96
C MET A 513 -2.02 -12.94 -29.37
N ASP A 514 -3.07 -13.67 -29.05
CA ASP A 514 -2.97 -15.07 -28.64
C ASP A 514 -3.19 -15.96 -29.88
N MET A 515 -2.16 -16.66 -30.32
CA MET A 515 -2.24 -17.60 -31.44
C MET A 515 -2.19 -19.03 -30.88
N THR A 516 -3.30 -19.74 -30.98
CA THR A 516 -3.43 -21.15 -30.59
C THR A 516 -3.42 -22.08 -31.79
#